data_AF-A0A1J4SWD4-F1
#
_entry.id   AF-A0A1J4SWD4-F1
#
_cell.length_a   1.000
_cell.length_b   1.000
_cell.length_c   1.000
_cell.angle_alpha   90.00
_cell.angle_beta   90.00
_cell.angle_gamma   90.00
#
_symmetry.space_group_name_H-M   'P 1'
#
loop_
_entity.id
_entity.type
_entity.pdbx_description
1 polymer ?
#
loop_
_entity_poly.entity_id
_entity_poly.type
_entity_poly.pdbx_seq_one_letter_code
_entity_poly.pdbx_strand_id
1 'polypeptide(L)'
;MTVMEGQTLCPGVTEVRRITPTLFGVRVTHLLASKLKKLSELHRVNAKSDLFCFEVNPPDKSTEGALKRFKEIVVKAGLGPYFGIGTFPEF
;
A
#
# COMPACT_ATOMS: atom_id res chain seq x y z
N MET A 1 -3.40 8.64 25.61
CA MET A 1 -3.55 7.48 24.71
C MET A 1 -3.91 8.06 23.35
N THR A 2 -2.93 8.20 22.46
CA THR A 2 -3.11 8.95 21.21
C THR A 2 -3.97 8.13 20.26
N VAL A 3 -5.24 8.48 20.17
CA VAL A 3 -6.13 8.07 19.10
C VAL A 3 -5.51 8.61 17.81
N MET A 4 -4.85 7.77 17.02
CA MET A 4 -4.38 8.16 15.70
C MET A 4 -5.60 8.27 14.80
N GLU A 5 -6.21 9.45 14.79
CA GLU A 5 -7.25 9.86 13.86
C GLU A 5 -6.79 9.68 12.41
N GLY A 6 -7.63 9.01 11.61
CA GLY A 6 -8.06 9.61 10.35
C GLY A 6 -7.13 9.56 9.15
N GLN A 7 -6.08 8.74 9.11
CA GLN A 7 -5.57 8.34 7.79
C GLN A 7 -6.53 7.29 7.23
N THR A 8 -7.32 7.69 6.24
CA THR A 8 -8.14 6.82 5.38
C THR A 8 -7.21 5.84 4.64
N LEU A 9 -6.63 4.91 5.40
CA LEU A 9 -5.84 3.79 4.91
C LEU A 9 -6.79 3.01 4.03
N CYS A 10 -6.48 2.98 2.73
CA CYS A 10 -7.19 2.22 1.71
C CYS A 10 -7.78 0.94 2.30
N PRO A 11 -9.09 0.64 2.17
CA PRO A 11 -9.68 -0.55 2.78
C PRO A 11 -8.83 -1.79 2.51
N GLY A 12 -8.39 -2.41 3.60
CA GLY A 12 -7.52 -3.57 3.59
C GLY A 12 -6.03 -3.29 3.65
N VAL A 13 -5.57 -2.04 3.76
CA VAL A 13 -4.27 -1.69 4.34
C VAL A 13 -4.44 -1.56 5.84
N THR A 14 -3.69 -2.34 6.61
CA THR A 14 -3.76 -2.34 8.08
C THR A 14 -2.62 -1.56 8.71
N GLU A 15 -1.51 -1.37 8.00
CA GLU A 15 -0.36 -0.65 8.51
C GLU A 15 0.53 -0.15 7.36
N VAL A 16 1.11 1.03 7.51
CA VAL A 16 2.23 1.49 6.67
C VAL A 16 3.36 1.88 7.60
N ARG A 17 4.55 1.31 7.37
CA ARG A 17 5.76 1.62 8.12
C ARG A 17 6.92 1.87 7.17
N ARG A 18 7.78 2.81 7.53
CA ARG A 18 9.04 3.03 6.83
C ARG A 18 10.06 2.00 7.32
N ILE A 19 10.64 1.22 6.39
CA ILE A 19 11.68 0.24 6.72
C ILE A 19 13.06 0.89 6.55
N THR A 20 13.29 1.55 5.40
CA THR A 20 14.51 2.29 5.10
C THR A 20 14.19 3.68 4.53
N PRO A 21 15.19 4.53 4.25
CA PRO A 21 14.94 5.85 3.70
C PRO A 21 14.21 5.84 2.35
N THR A 22 14.35 4.75 1.59
CA THR A 22 13.78 4.50 0.26
C THR A 22 12.80 3.33 0.24
N LEU A 23 12.74 2.49 1.27
CA LEU A 23 11.87 1.30 1.32
C LEU A 23 10.75 1.48 2.34
N PHE A 24 9.52 1.32 1.86
CA PHE A 24 8.32 1.32 2.70
C PHE A 24 7.70 -0.07 2.74
N GLY A 25 7.19 -0.44 3.91
CA GLY A 25 6.44 -1.67 4.14
C GLY A 25 4.97 -1.34 4.36
N VAL A 26 4.09 -1.94 3.59
CA VAL A 26 2.64 -1.88 3.76
C VAL A 26 2.12 -3.25 4.17
N ARG A 27 1.40 -3.31 5.27
CA ARG A 27 0.67 -4.50 5.70
C ARG A 27 -0.74 -4.41 5.17
N VAL A 28 -1.18 -5.50 4.54
CA VAL A 28 -2.55 -5.61 4.05
C VAL A 28 -3.29 -6.78 4.69
N THR A 29 -4.59 -6.84 4.48
CA THR A 29 -5.40 -8.00 4.87
C THR A 29 -5.07 -9.21 4.00
N HIS A 30 -5.22 -10.41 4.55
CA HIS A 30 -4.88 -11.67 3.88
C HIS A 30 -5.59 -11.86 2.51
N LEU A 31 -6.82 -11.37 2.39
CA LEU A 31 -7.59 -11.36 1.13
C LEU A 31 -6.89 -10.56 0.03
N LEU A 32 -6.36 -9.38 0.37
CA LEU A 32 -5.62 -8.53 -0.57
C LEU A 32 -4.17 -8.96 -0.73
N ALA A 33 -3.56 -9.53 0.31
CA ALA A 33 -2.21 -10.09 0.26
C ALA A 33 -2.07 -11.12 -0.86
N SER A 34 -3.09 -11.96 -1.06
CA SER A 34 -3.13 -12.96 -2.13
C SER A 34 -3.16 -12.33 -3.53
N LYS A 35 -3.73 -11.12 -3.65
CA LYS A 35 -3.76 -10.34 -4.91
C LYS A 35 -2.44 -9.60 -5.14
N LEU A 36 -1.87 -9.00 -4.10
CA LEU A 36 -0.60 -8.30 -4.15
C LEU A 36 0.60 -9.22 -4.38
N LYS A 37 0.52 -10.49 -3.96
CA LYS A 37 1.57 -11.52 -4.23
C LYS A 37 1.88 -11.66 -5.72
N LYS A 38 0.93 -11.33 -6.61
CA LYS A 38 1.11 -11.40 -8.06
C LYS A 38 1.81 -10.17 -8.66
N LEU A 39 2.09 -9.15 -7.85
CA LEU A 39 2.68 -7.90 -8.33
C LEU A 39 4.19 -7.92 -8.11
N SER A 40 4.93 -7.93 -9.22
CA SER A 40 6.39 -7.88 -9.23
C SER A 40 6.95 -6.57 -8.67
N GLU A 41 6.15 -5.49 -8.62
CA GLU A 41 6.53 -4.21 -8.02
C GLU A 41 6.52 -4.25 -6.47
N LEU A 42 5.97 -5.30 -5.85
CA LEU A 42 5.91 -5.48 -4.40
C LEU A 42 6.73 -6.68 -3.95
N HIS A 43 7.75 -6.43 -3.14
CA HIS A 43 8.58 -7.46 -2.53
C HIS A 43 7.97 -7.94 -1.21
N ARG A 44 7.57 -9.21 -1.16
CA ARG A 44 7.09 -9.81 0.08
C ARG A 44 8.27 -10.12 1.00
N VAL A 45 8.24 -9.62 2.23
CA VAL A 45 9.31 -9.87 3.21
C VAL A 45 9.38 -11.36 3.58
N ASN A 46 8.23 -12.04 3.59
CA ASN A 46 8.15 -13.48 3.83
C ASN A 46 6.91 -14.07 3.13
N ALA A 47 6.97 -15.34 2.72
CA ALA A 47 5.87 -16.02 2.05
C ALA A 47 4.58 -16.11 2.90
N LYS A 48 4.74 -16.10 4.24
CA LYS A 48 3.65 -16.08 5.24
C LYS A 48 3.32 -14.70 5.78
N SER A 49 4.03 -13.65 5.35
CA SER A 49 3.81 -12.29 5.86
C SER A 49 2.88 -11.52 4.92
N ASP A 50 1.92 -10.83 5.51
CA ASP A 50 1.06 -9.87 4.81
C ASP A 50 1.73 -8.48 4.67
N LEU A 51 3.03 -8.40 4.98
CA LEU A 51 3.87 -7.22 4.79
C LEU A 51 4.53 -7.25 3.40
N PHE A 52 4.18 -6.26 2.58
CA PHE A 52 4.74 -6.02 1.26
C PHE A 52 5.62 -4.79 1.30
N CYS A 53 6.83 -4.90 0.81
CA CYS A 53 7.78 -3.81 0.70
C CYS A 53 7.85 -3.30 -0.73
N PHE A 54 7.97 -2.00 -0.89
CA PHE A 54 8.19 -1.35 -2.18
C PHE A 54 9.13 -0.17 -1.99
N GLU A 55 9.89 0.11 -3.05
CA GLU A 55 10.78 1.26 -3.07
C GLU A 55 10.03 2.51 -3.53
N VAL A 56 10.27 3.60 -2.82
CA VAL A 56 9.76 4.93 -3.14
C VAL A 56 10.95 5.78 -3.59
N ASN A 57 10.86 6.28 -4.81
CA ASN A 57 11.90 7.12 -5.38
C ASN A 57 11.85 8.54 -4.78
N PRO A 58 13.01 9.16 -4.49
CA PRO A 58 13.05 10.56 -4.07
C PRO A 58 12.48 11.49 -5.16
N PRO A 59 11.84 12.62 -4.80
CA PRO A 59 11.98 13.34 -3.52
C PRO A 59 10.96 12.98 -2.42
N ASP A 60 9.95 12.18 -2.73
CA ASP A 60 8.81 11.96 -1.82
C ASP A 60 9.10 10.83 -0.82
N LYS A 61 9.78 11.17 0.28
CA LYS A 61 10.16 10.22 1.36
C LYS A 61 9.13 10.16 2.50
N SER A 62 7.92 10.65 2.25
CA SER A 62 6.85 10.73 3.25
C SER A 62 5.93 9.51 3.15
N THR A 63 5.26 9.17 4.26
CA THR A 63 4.25 8.10 4.31
C THR A 63 3.14 8.34 3.28
N GLU A 64 2.80 9.60 3.00
CA GLU A 64 1.87 10.00 1.92
C GLU A 64 2.35 9.63 0.53
N GLY A 65 3.61 9.92 0.17
CA GLY A 65 4.19 9.50 -1.11
C GLY A 65 4.22 7.99 -1.27
N ALA A 66 4.56 7.28 -0.19
CA ALA A 66 4.51 5.82 -0.15
C ALA A 66 3.09 5.29 -0.38
N LEU A 67 2.09 5.87 0.29
CA LEU A 67 0.69 5.55 0.07
C LEU A 67 0.26 5.86 -1.36
N LYS A 68 0.63 7.02 -1.93
CA LYS A 68 0.31 7.41 -3.30
C LYS A 68 0.89 6.42 -4.30
N ARG A 69 2.16 6.04 -4.15
CA ARG A 69 2.76 5.05 -5.03
C ARG A 69 2.10 3.68 -4.87
N PHE A 70 1.84 3.26 -3.63
CA PHE A 70 1.13 2.02 -3.38
C PHE A 70 -0.26 2.02 -4.05
N LYS A 71 -1.00 3.12 -3.94
CA LYS A 71 -2.29 3.32 -4.62
C LYS A 71 -2.14 3.15 -6.14
N GLU A 72 -1.11 3.74 -6.75
CA GLU A 72 -0.85 3.56 -8.19
C GLU A 72 -0.51 2.11 -8.55
N ILE A 73 0.28 1.40 -7.74
CA ILE A 73 0.59 -0.03 -7.96
C ILE A 73 -0.70 -0.84 -8.00
N VAL A 74 -1.58 -0.65 -7.01
CA VAL A 74 -2.82 -1.42 -6.92
C VAL A 74 -3.84 -1.01 -7.99
N VAL A 75 -3.90 0.27 -8.38
CA VAL A 75 -4.75 0.71 -9.50
C VAL A 75 -4.26 0.13 -10.82
N LYS A 76 -2.95 0.20 -11.10
CA LYS A 76 -2.32 -0.39 -12.29
C LYS A 76 -2.52 -1.90 -12.37
N ALA A 77 -2.60 -2.56 -11.21
CA ALA A 77 -2.91 -3.97 -11.07
C ALA A 77 -4.41 -4.32 -11.27
N GLY A 78 -5.29 -3.33 -11.39
CA GLY A 78 -6.75 -3.53 -11.38
C GLY A 78 -7.33 -3.88 -10.00
N LEU A 79 -6.57 -3.62 -8.92
CA LEU A 79 -6.96 -3.86 -7.54
C LEU A 79 -7.49 -2.60 -6.83
N GLY A 80 -7.42 -1.43 -7.46
CA GLY A 80 -7.98 -0.16 -6.97
C GLY A 80 -9.33 -0.27 -6.23
N PRO A 81 -10.38 -0.88 -6.81
CA PRO A 81 -11.69 -0.99 -6.16
C PRO A 81 -11.67 -1.79 -4.85
N TYR A 82 -10.78 -2.79 -4.72
CA TYR A 82 -10.63 -3.57 -3.49
C TYR A 82 -10.01 -2.75 -2.35
N PHE A 83 -9.25 -1.73 -2.71
CA PHE A 83 -8.58 -0.80 -1.81
C PHE A 83 -9.35 0.51 -1.67
N GLY A 84 -10.59 0.60 -2.18
CA GLY A 84 -11.40 1.83 -2.15
C GLY A 84 -10.73 2.99 -2.88
N ILE A 85 -9.83 2.68 -3.81
CA ILE A 85 -9.12 3.64 -4.65
C ILE A 85 -9.82 3.63 -6.01
N GLY A 86 -10.54 4.71 -6.25
CA GLY A 86 -11.45 4.82 -7.38
C GLY A 86 -12.75 5.44 -6.90
N THR A 87 -12.71 6.74 -6.65
CA THR A 87 -13.90 7.52 -6.96
C THR A 87 -14.09 7.36 -8.46
N PHE A 88 -15.29 6.92 -8.83
CA PHE A 88 -15.81 6.76 -10.19
C PHE A 88 -15.39 7.91 -11.12
N PRO A 89 -15.35 7.73 -12.45
CA PRO A 89 -15.19 8.86 -13.37
C PRO A 89 -16.23 9.93 -13.01
N GLU A 90 -15.78 11.17 -12.74
CA GLU A 90 -16.63 12.34 -12.87
C GLU A 90 -17.14 12.35 -14.32
N PHE A 91 -18.45 12.13 -14.48
CA PHE A 91 -19.18 12.20 -15.76
C PHE A 91 -19.51 13.65 -16.10
#